data_AF-A0A2V9XWN6-F1
#
_entry.id   AF-A0A2V9XWN6-F1
#
_cell.length_a   1.000
_cell.length_b   1.000
_cell.length_c   1.000
_cell.angle_alpha   90.00
_cell.angle_beta   90.00
_cell.angle_gamma   90.00
#
_symmetry.space_group_name_H-M   'P 1'
#
loop_
_entity.id
_entity.type
_entity.pdbx_description
1 polymer ?
#
loop_
_entity_poly.entity_id
_entity_poly.type
_entity_poly.pdbx_seq_one_letter_code
_entity_poly.pdbx_strand_id
1 'polypeptide(L)'
;MNRKRFQAIASLGFALILILDAAWQARAQDRQMLYPSMAPVEQYLMTDRNAEIALARSAAPEAISRDATILVLGRHGYETAVEGKNGFVCAVERGWMGPFNGEDAANFWNPKLRGPLCFNPPGARSVLPLTYKRTEMILAGKSKAQVIDALKAAYEKKELPPLEPGAMSYMMSKDQYLTDAGDHRWMAHLMFYTPLMDGVAWGADLPKSPVMLNPQFRGAPEPIDVFMVPVGRWSDGSAAPVM
;
A
#
# COMPACT_ATOMS: atom_id res chain seq x y z
N MET A 1 49.71 18.67 16.52
CA MET A 1 48.83 18.75 15.33
C MET A 1 48.25 20.16 15.26
N ASN A 2 48.50 20.89 14.16
CA ASN A 2 48.36 22.35 14.10
C ASN A 2 46.87 22.80 14.16
N ARG A 3 46.52 23.71 15.08
CA ARG A 3 45.13 24.18 15.32
C ARG A 3 44.40 24.66 14.06
N LYS A 4 45.16 25.21 13.10
CA LYS A 4 44.67 25.62 11.76
C LYS A 4 44.24 24.44 10.87
N ARG A 5 44.90 23.28 10.96
CA ARG A 5 44.55 22.07 10.20
C ARG A 5 43.27 21.42 10.74
N PHE A 6 43.07 21.44 12.06
CA PHE A 6 41.83 20.96 12.68
C PHE A 6 40.62 21.81 12.30
N GLN A 7 40.76 23.14 12.29
CA GLN A 7 39.68 24.04 11.88
C GLN A 7 39.30 23.84 10.42
N ALA A 8 40.28 23.71 9.51
CA ALA A 8 40.00 23.47 8.09
C ALA A 8 39.27 22.13 7.85
N ILE A 9 39.67 21.04 8.54
CA ILE A 9 39.02 19.74 8.43
C ILE A 9 37.59 19.78 8.99
N ALA A 10 37.38 20.45 10.13
CA ALA A 10 36.05 20.62 10.71
C ALA A 10 35.11 21.45 9.81
N SER A 11 35.62 22.52 9.18
CA SER A 11 34.86 23.34 8.24
C SER A 11 34.51 22.60 6.94
N LEU A 12 35.43 21.79 6.39
CA LEU A 12 35.14 20.94 5.24
C LEU A 12 34.11 19.85 5.58
N GLY A 13 34.22 19.23 6.77
CA GLY A 13 33.25 18.23 7.23
C GLY A 13 31.84 18.81 7.36
N PHE A 14 31.71 20.01 7.94
CA PHE A 14 30.43 20.69 8.10
C PHE A 14 29.83 21.12 6.75
N ALA A 15 30.66 21.61 5.82
CA ALA A 15 30.21 21.94 4.47
C ALA A 15 29.75 20.68 3.69
N LEU A 16 30.44 19.54 3.85
CA LEU A 16 30.03 18.28 3.23
C LEU A 16 28.69 17.79 3.77
N ILE A 17 28.46 17.87 5.09
CA ILE A 17 27.20 17.49 5.74
C ILE A 17 26.05 18.35 5.20
N LEU A 18 26.22 19.67 5.14
CA LEU A 18 25.19 20.57 4.60
C LEU A 18 24.85 20.30 3.13
N ILE A 19 25.85 19.96 2.30
CA ILE A 19 25.63 19.61 0.89
C ILE A 19 24.90 18.26 0.76
N LEU A 20 25.25 17.28 1.60
CA LEU A 20 24.59 15.97 1.62
C LEU A 20 23.14 16.08 2.10
N ASP A 21 22.88 16.88 3.14
CA ASP A 21 21.53 17.15 3.65
C ASP A 21 20.68 17.87 2.60
N ALA A 22 21.23 18.89 1.93
CA ALA A 22 20.53 19.59 0.86
C ALA A 22 20.22 18.67 -0.35
N ALA A 23 21.16 17.79 -0.72
CA ALA A 23 20.96 16.83 -1.79
C ALA A 23 19.98 15.69 -1.43
N TRP A 24 19.83 15.38 -0.15
CA TRP A 24 18.81 14.44 0.36
C TRP A 24 17.43 15.10 0.34
N GLN A 25 17.32 16.33 0.86
CA GLN A 25 16.07 17.08 0.87
C GLN A 25 15.53 17.37 -0.54
N ALA A 26 16.40 17.72 -1.49
CA ALA A 26 16.00 17.94 -2.89
C ALA A 26 15.43 16.68 -3.55
N ARG A 27 16.05 15.50 -3.32
CA ARG A 27 15.54 14.22 -3.84
C ARG A 27 14.21 13.80 -3.22
N ALA A 28 13.99 14.13 -1.95
CA ALA A 28 12.71 13.87 -1.29
C ALA A 28 11.59 14.78 -1.85
N GLN A 29 11.90 16.06 -2.09
CA GLN A 29 10.96 17.01 -2.70
C GLN A 29 10.60 16.68 -4.15
N ASP A 30 11.57 16.29 -4.98
CA ASP A 30 11.33 15.91 -6.40
C ASP A 30 10.37 14.72 -6.53
N ARG A 31 10.41 13.75 -5.60
CA ARG A 31 9.46 12.62 -5.61
C ARG A 31 8.04 13.04 -5.26
N GLN A 32 7.88 13.99 -4.34
CA GLN A 32 6.58 14.56 -3.97
C GLN A 32 5.96 15.35 -5.13
N MET A 33 6.77 15.81 -6.08
CA MET A 33 6.33 16.58 -7.26
C MET A 33 5.80 15.74 -8.43
N LEU A 34 6.06 14.42 -8.50
CA LEU A 34 5.71 13.62 -9.70
C LEU A 34 4.19 13.47 -9.89
N TYR A 35 3.44 13.36 -8.79
CA TYR A 35 2.00 13.13 -8.81
C TYR A 35 1.28 14.11 -7.85
N PRO A 36 1.22 15.41 -8.19
CA PRO A 36 0.72 16.45 -7.28
C PRO A 36 -0.81 16.39 -7.09
N SER A 37 -1.53 15.83 -8.06
CA SER A 37 -2.98 15.69 -8.05
C SER A 37 -3.42 14.45 -8.82
N MET A 38 -4.70 14.10 -8.69
CA MET A 38 -5.31 12.98 -9.41
C MET A 38 -5.20 13.18 -10.93
N ALA A 39 -4.73 12.13 -11.64
CA ALA A 39 -4.76 12.07 -13.09
C ALA A 39 -6.20 11.82 -13.61
N PRO A 40 -6.47 11.93 -14.92
CA PRO A 40 -7.74 11.46 -15.49
C PRO A 40 -8.04 10.02 -15.09
N VAL A 41 -9.30 9.74 -14.71
CA VAL A 41 -9.74 8.43 -14.19
C VAL A 41 -9.35 7.29 -15.13
N GLU A 42 -9.37 7.53 -16.44
CA GLU A 42 -9.01 6.59 -17.50
C GLU A 42 -7.60 5.99 -17.30
N GLN A 43 -6.67 6.73 -16.70
CA GLN A 43 -5.31 6.24 -16.44
C GLN A 43 -5.24 5.27 -15.26
N TYR A 44 -6.25 5.29 -14.38
CA TYR A 44 -6.36 4.33 -13.28
C TYR A 44 -7.15 3.07 -13.69
N LEU A 45 -8.03 3.16 -14.68
CA LEU A 45 -8.77 2.01 -15.18
C LEU A 45 -7.87 1.07 -16.00
N MET A 46 -8.20 -0.22 -16.02
CA MET A 46 -7.63 -1.17 -16.97
C MET A 46 -8.61 -1.39 -18.11
N THR A 47 -8.25 -1.00 -19.33
CA THR A 47 -9.15 -1.07 -20.50
C THR A 47 -9.54 -2.52 -20.82
N ASP A 48 -8.62 -3.46 -20.64
CA ASP A 48 -8.91 -4.89 -20.71
C ASP A 48 -9.35 -5.40 -19.34
N ARG A 49 -10.65 -5.63 -19.18
CA ARG A 49 -11.25 -6.20 -17.97
C ARG A 49 -10.67 -7.58 -17.63
N ASN A 50 -10.34 -8.40 -18.63
CA ASN A 50 -9.76 -9.72 -18.39
C ASN A 50 -8.33 -9.62 -17.85
N ALA A 51 -7.58 -8.61 -18.27
CA ALA A 51 -6.26 -8.33 -17.72
C ALA A 51 -6.34 -7.94 -16.23
N GLU A 52 -7.34 -7.15 -15.82
CA GLU A 52 -7.53 -6.81 -14.39
C GLU A 52 -7.97 -8.02 -13.57
N ILE A 53 -8.85 -8.88 -14.12
CA ILE A 53 -9.23 -10.15 -13.48
C ILE A 53 -8.00 -11.05 -13.28
N ALA A 54 -7.17 -11.21 -14.31
CA ALA A 54 -5.95 -12.03 -14.25
C ALA A 54 -4.96 -11.46 -13.22
N LEU A 55 -4.77 -10.13 -13.23
CA LEU A 55 -3.90 -9.46 -12.27
C LEU A 55 -4.41 -9.63 -10.83
N ALA A 56 -5.71 -9.44 -10.57
CA ALA A 56 -6.30 -9.69 -9.26
C ALA A 56 -6.11 -11.14 -8.79
N ARG A 57 -6.31 -12.13 -9.68
CA ARG A 57 -6.08 -13.55 -9.34
C ARG A 57 -4.62 -13.86 -9.00
N SER A 58 -3.68 -13.16 -9.63
CA SER A 58 -2.25 -13.33 -9.36
C SER A 58 -1.82 -12.88 -7.96
N ALA A 59 -2.70 -12.25 -7.19
CA ALA A 59 -2.40 -11.83 -5.82
C ALA A 59 -2.16 -12.99 -4.83
N ALA A 60 -2.73 -14.17 -5.11
CA ALA A 60 -2.65 -15.35 -4.25
C ALA A 60 -2.43 -16.63 -5.08
N PRO A 61 -1.91 -17.72 -4.48
CA PRO A 61 -1.80 -19.01 -5.15
C PRO A 61 -3.11 -19.46 -5.79
N GLU A 62 -3.02 -20.18 -6.91
CA GLU A 62 -4.21 -20.62 -7.67
C GLU A 62 -5.22 -21.39 -6.79
N ALA A 63 -4.72 -22.22 -5.87
CA ALA A 63 -5.56 -22.96 -4.93
C ALA A 63 -6.48 -22.07 -4.06
N ILE A 64 -6.14 -20.79 -3.91
CA ILE A 64 -6.93 -19.77 -3.21
C ILE A 64 -7.68 -18.91 -4.23
N SER A 65 -6.97 -18.34 -5.21
CA SER A 65 -7.54 -17.31 -6.08
C SER A 65 -8.48 -17.87 -7.16
N ARG A 66 -8.41 -19.15 -7.51
CA ARG A 66 -9.27 -19.78 -8.53
C ARG A 66 -10.76 -19.65 -8.18
N ASP A 67 -11.10 -19.92 -6.93
CA ASP A 67 -12.49 -19.93 -6.46
C ASP A 67 -12.87 -18.65 -5.67
N ALA A 68 -12.02 -17.62 -5.72
CA ALA A 68 -12.27 -16.32 -5.09
C ALA A 68 -13.23 -15.45 -5.92
N THR A 69 -13.94 -14.55 -5.24
CA THR A 69 -14.65 -13.45 -5.90
C THR A 69 -13.61 -12.48 -6.43
N ILE A 70 -13.76 -12.05 -7.68
CA ILE A 70 -12.82 -11.12 -8.31
C ILE A 70 -13.51 -9.80 -8.60
N LEU A 71 -12.88 -8.72 -8.12
CA LEU A 71 -13.33 -7.35 -8.32
C LEU A 71 -12.47 -6.66 -9.38
N VAL A 72 -13.08 -5.77 -10.15
CA VAL A 72 -12.41 -4.88 -11.10
C VAL A 72 -12.78 -3.44 -10.82
N LEU A 73 -11.90 -2.50 -11.14
CA LEU A 73 -12.15 -1.09 -10.91
C LEU A 73 -13.02 -0.51 -12.03
N GLY A 74 -14.21 -0.03 -11.69
CA GLY A 74 -15.07 0.78 -12.53
C GLY A 74 -14.88 2.29 -12.30
N ARG A 75 -15.65 3.11 -13.03
CA ARG A 75 -15.58 4.58 -12.92
C ARG A 75 -16.09 5.13 -11.60
N HIS A 76 -16.88 4.35 -10.86
CA HIS A 76 -17.54 4.78 -9.63
C HIS A 76 -17.14 3.95 -8.41
N GLY A 77 -16.29 2.93 -8.57
CA GLY A 77 -15.93 2.00 -7.49
C GLY A 77 -15.56 0.63 -8.05
N TYR A 78 -15.40 -0.34 -7.16
CA TYR A 78 -15.17 -1.72 -7.57
C TYR A 78 -16.47 -2.43 -7.93
N GLU A 79 -16.40 -3.29 -8.94
CA GLU A 79 -17.51 -4.12 -9.41
C GLU A 79 -17.11 -5.60 -9.37
N THR A 80 -18.04 -6.48 -9.01
CA THR A 80 -17.80 -7.92 -9.12
C THR A 80 -17.71 -8.31 -10.59
N ALA A 81 -16.56 -8.86 -10.99
CA ALA A 81 -16.35 -9.42 -12.31
C ALA A 81 -16.49 -10.95 -12.35
N VAL A 82 -16.17 -11.62 -11.25
CA VAL A 82 -16.37 -13.06 -11.09
C VAL A 82 -16.93 -13.34 -9.71
N GLU A 83 -18.02 -14.09 -9.65
CA GLU A 83 -18.57 -14.61 -8.40
C GLU A 83 -17.74 -15.78 -7.88
N GLY A 84 -17.31 -15.68 -6.62
CA GLY A 84 -16.51 -16.69 -5.93
C GLY A 84 -17.34 -17.71 -5.14
N LYS A 85 -16.65 -18.70 -4.57
CA LYS A 85 -17.24 -19.80 -3.79
C LYS A 85 -16.52 -20.11 -2.48
N ASN A 86 -15.33 -19.54 -2.26
CA ASN A 86 -14.50 -19.83 -1.08
C ASN A 86 -14.42 -18.69 -0.06
N GLY A 87 -15.13 -17.59 -0.28
CA GLY A 87 -15.17 -16.41 0.60
C GLY A 87 -13.93 -15.51 0.51
N PHE A 88 -12.92 -15.86 -0.29
CA PHE A 88 -11.83 -14.94 -0.62
C PHE A 88 -12.29 -13.91 -1.64
N VAL A 89 -11.73 -12.71 -1.55
CA VAL A 89 -12.02 -11.63 -2.50
C VAL A 89 -10.72 -10.99 -2.96
N CYS A 90 -10.44 -11.08 -4.27
CA CYS A 90 -9.25 -10.48 -4.85
C CYS A 90 -9.58 -9.23 -5.67
N ALA A 91 -8.70 -8.23 -5.60
CA ALA A 91 -8.82 -6.96 -6.29
C ALA A 91 -7.42 -6.40 -6.64
N VAL A 92 -7.37 -5.33 -7.42
CA VAL A 92 -6.15 -4.57 -7.67
C VAL A 92 -6.30 -3.19 -7.06
N GLU A 93 -5.68 -2.93 -5.93
CA GLU A 93 -5.71 -1.60 -5.31
C GLU A 93 -4.91 -0.57 -6.14
N ARG A 94 -5.33 0.69 -6.02
CA ARG A 94 -4.67 1.85 -6.62
C ARG A 94 -3.96 2.67 -5.55
N GLY A 95 -3.12 3.61 -5.98
CA GLY A 95 -2.23 4.34 -5.08
C GLY A 95 -2.93 5.08 -3.95
N TRP A 96 -4.20 5.47 -4.13
CA TRP A 96 -4.98 6.11 -3.09
C TRP A 96 -5.31 5.21 -1.90
N MET A 97 -4.93 3.94 -1.89
CA MET A 97 -5.00 3.10 -0.69
C MET A 97 -3.77 3.21 0.22
N GLY A 98 -2.66 3.81 -0.25
CA GLY A 98 -1.48 4.11 0.56
C GLY A 98 -1.66 5.32 1.50
N PRO A 99 -0.63 5.79 2.21
CA PRO A 99 -0.74 6.90 3.16
C PRO A 99 -1.25 8.19 2.50
N PHE A 100 -2.11 8.96 3.16
CA PHE A 100 -2.61 10.24 2.61
C PHE A 100 -1.50 11.29 2.47
N ASN A 101 -0.60 11.36 3.44
CA ASN A 101 0.41 12.43 3.60
C ASN A 101 1.77 11.84 4.03
N GLY A 102 2.81 12.67 3.98
CA GLY A 102 4.18 12.26 4.34
C GLY A 102 4.98 11.71 3.17
N GLU A 103 6.20 11.23 3.45
CA GLU A 103 7.12 10.71 2.43
C GLU A 103 6.58 9.43 1.76
N ASP A 104 5.88 8.58 2.52
CA ASP A 104 5.27 7.35 2.03
C ASP A 104 4.04 7.59 1.13
N ALA A 105 3.54 8.82 1.05
CA ALA A 105 2.39 9.20 0.21
C ALA A 105 2.78 9.57 -1.24
N ALA A 106 4.06 9.44 -1.63
CA ALA A 106 4.55 9.84 -2.95
C ALA A 106 3.80 9.16 -4.11
N ASN A 107 3.33 7.93 -3.91
CA ASN A 107 2.59 7.18 -4.93
C ASN A 107 1.06 7.31 -4.82
N PHE A 108 0.52 8.14 -3.92
CA PHE A 108 -0.93 8.22 -3.68
C PHE A 108 -1.70 8.52 -4.98
N TRP A 109 -1.21 9.46 -5.78
CA TRP A 109 -1.81 9.84 -7.05
C TRP A 109 -1.21 9.12 -8.26
N ASN A 110 -0.27 8.20 -8.07
CA ASN A 110 0.40 7.51 -9.16
C ASN A 110 -0.60 6.63 -9.95
N PRO A 111 -0.91 6.97 -11.22
CA PRO A 111 -1.86 6.20 -12.02
C PRO A 111 -1.29 4.87 -12.51
N LYS A 112 0.00 4.60 -12.33
CA LYS A 112 0.62 3.31 -12.65
C LYS A 112 0.51 2.30 -11.51
N LEU A 113 0.27 2.76 -10.27
CA LEU A 113 0.23 1.88 -9.11
C LEU A 113 -0.93 0.89 -9.25
N ARG A 114 -0.57 -0.40 -9.24
CA ARG A 114 -1.47 -1.55 -9.29
C ARG A 114 -0.97 -2.54 -8.25
N GLY A 115 -1.68 -2.63 -7.13
CA GLY A 115 -1.39 -3.53 -6.01
C GLY A 115 -2.38 -4.68 -5.97
N PRO A 116 -2.08 -5.85 -6.59
CA PRO A 116 -2.98 -6.99 -6.58
C PRO A 116 -2.95 -7.62 -5.20
N LEU A 117 -4.12 -7.74 -4.57
CA LEU A 117 -4.26 -8.39 -3.27
C LEU A 117 -5.47 -9.33 -3.25
N CYS A 118 -5.43 -10.31 -2.35
CA CYS A 118 -6.56 -11.20 -2.11
C CYS A 118 -6.85 -11.34 -0.63
N PHE A 119 -7.97 -10.77 -0.19
CA PHE A 119 -8.43 -10.83 1.19
C PHE A 119 -8.97 -12.21 1.53
N ASN A 120 -8.65 -12.68 2.74
CA ASN A 120 -9.35 -13.81 3.32
C ASN A 120 -10.77 -13.44 3.77
N PRO A 121 -11.62 -14.41 4.15
CA PRO A 121 -13.02 -14.10 4.47
C PRO A 121 -13.21 -13.03 5.57
N PRO A 122 -12.47 -13.05 6.70
CA PRO A 122 -12.48 -11.94 7.66
C PRO A 122 -12.06 -10.60 7.04
N GLY A 123 -10.94 -10.56 6.30
CA GLY A 123 -10.47 -9.34 5.63
C GLY A 123 -11.46 -8.79 4.61
N ALA A 124 -12.13 -9.67 3.86
CA ALA A 124 -13.16 -9.29 2.89
C ALA A 124 -14.40 -8.68 3.57
N ARG A 125 -14.74 -9.10 4.79
CA ARG A 125 -15.87 -8.54 5.54
C ARG A 125 -15.53 -7.26 6.27
N SER A 126 -14.29 -7.11 6.76
CA SER A 126 -13.95 -6.01 7.67
C SER A 126 -12.98 -4.96 7.11
N VAL A 127 -12.16 -5.31 6.13
CA VAL A 127 -11.16 -4.38 5.53
C VAL A 127 -11.61 -3.88 4.17
N LEU A 128 -12.09 -4.77 3.30
CA LEU A 128 -12.54 -4.42 1.95
C LEU A 128 -13.61 -3.29 1.90
N PRO A 129 -14.55 -3.16 2.85
CA PRO A 129 -15.48 -2.03 2.87
C PRO A 129 -14.80 -0.66 3.01
N LEU A 130 -13.64 -0.58 3.68
CA LEU A 130 -12.81 0.62 3.70
C LEU A 130 -12.24 0.90 2.29
N THR A 131 -11.72 -0.13 1.61
CA THR A 131 -11.21 -0.01 0.24
C THR A 131 -12.30 0.51 -0.71
N TYR A 132 -13.54 0.03 -0.59
CA TYR A 132 -14.69 0.55 -1.34
C TYR A 132 -14.95 2.02 -1.04
N LYS A 133 -15.22 2.36 0.22
CA LYS A 133 -15.59 3.72 0.62
C LYS A 133 -14.54 4.74 0.19
N ARG A 134 -13.26 4.42 0.41
CA ARG A 134 -12.14 5.28 0.04
C ARG A 134 -12.03 5.46 -1.48
N THR A 135 -12.17 4.38 -2.24
CA THR A 135 -12.12 4.41 -3.71
C THR A 135 -13.29 5.20 -4.30
N GLU A 136 -14.52 4.94 -3.84
CA GLU A 136 -15.72 5.65 -4.29
C GLU A 136 -15.61 7.16 -4.06
N MET A 137 -15.14 7.58 -2.89
CA MET A 137 -14.96 9.00 -2.58
C MET A 137 -13.91 9.67 -3.48
N ILE A 138 -12.78 8.99 -3.72
CA ILE A 138 -11.72 9.52 -4.60
C ILE A 138 -12.25 9.65 -6.03
N LEU A 139 -12.94 8.64 -6.55
CA LEU A 139 -13.54 8.67 -7.88
C LEU A 139 -14.68 9.69 -8.00
N ALA A 140 -15.35 10.01 -6.90
CA ALA A 140 -16.32 11.10 -6.81
C ALA A 140 -15.68 12.50 -6.69
N GLY A 141 -14.36 12.61 -6.83
CA GLY A 141 -13.62 13.87 -6.85
C GLY A 141 -13.41 14.50 -5.46
N LYS A 142 -13.54 13.73 -4.37
CA LYS A 142 -13.25 14.24 -3.03
C LYS A 142 -11.75 14.46 -2.85
N SER A 143 -11.40 15.57 -2.19
CA SER A 143 -10.01 15.84 -1.81
C SER A 143 -9.53 14.89 -0.71
N LYS A 144 -8.21 14.73 -0.55
CA LYS A 144 -7.63 13.93 0.55
C LYS A 144 -8.19 14.33 1.92
N ALA A 145 -8.31 15.64 2.19
CA ALA A 145 -8.88 16.14 3.44
C ALA A 145 -10.34 15.72 3.63
N GLN A 146 -11.17 15.85 2.59
CA GLN A 146 -12.57 15.42 2.63
C GLN A 146 -12.71 13.91 2.87
N VAL A 147 -11.84 13.10 2.27
CA VAL A 147 -11.82 11.65 2.52
C VAL A 147 -11.41 11.35 3.96
N ILE A 148 -10.36 11.99 4.48
CA ILE A 148 -9.90 11.83 5.85
C ILE A 148 -11.05 12.14 6.84
N ASP A 149 -11.72 13.28 6.68
CA ASP A 149 -12.79 13.70 7.59
C ASP A 149 -14.00 12.76 7.52
N ALA A 150 -14.36 12.30 6.33
CA ALA A 150 -15.46 11.34 6.17
C ALA A 150 -15.12 9.97 6.76
N LEU A 151 -13.87 9.51 6.66
CA LEU A 151 -13.43 8.25 7.27
C LEU A 151 -13.44 8.34 8.79
N LYS A 152 -12.94 9.43 9.38
CA LYS A 152 -13.05 9.68 10.84
C LYS A 152 -14.51 9.60 11.30
N ALA A 153 -15.39 10.34 10.62
CA ALA A 153 -16.81 10.34 10.94
C ALA A 153 -17.45 8.94 10.79
N ALA A 154 -17.04 8.17 9.78
CA ALA A 154 -17.53 6.82 9.56
C ALA A 154 -17.10 5.85 10.67
N TYR A 155 -15.88 5.99 11.21
CA TYR A 155 -15.44 5.20 12.37
C TYR A 155 -16.16 5.63 13.65
N GLU A 156 -16.31 6.93 13.91
CA GLU A 156 -17.05 7.45 15.07
C GLU A 156 -18.51 6.98 15.08
N LYS A 157 -19.15 6.97 13.90
CA LYS A 157 -20.54 6.54 13.70
C LYS A 157 -20.69 5.03 13.54
N LYS A 158 -19.60 4.27 13.52
CA LYS A 158 -19.59 2.82 13.27
C LYS A 158 -20.27 2.42 11.95
N GLU A 159 -20.10 3.24 10.91
CA GLU A 159 -20.57 2.97 9.55
C GLU A 159 -19.69 1.95 8.83
N LEU A 160 -18.42 1.82 9.24
CA LEU A 160 -17.51 0.77 8.78
C LEU A 160 -17.57 -0.41 9.76
N PRO A 161 -17.54 -1.66 9.25
CA PRO A 161 -17.53 -2.83 10.12
C PRO A 161 -16.28 -2.85 11.00
N PRO A 162 -16.37 -3.38 12.24
CA PRO A 162 -15.20 -3.58 13.07
C PRO A 162 -14.25 -4.59 12.41
N LEU A 163 -12.95 -4.41 12.65
CA LEU A 163 -11.95 -5.33 12.17
C LEU A 163 -12.15 -6.73 12.77
N GLU A 164 -12.22 -7.75 11.93
CA GLU A 164 -12.41 -9.13 12.38
C GLU A 164 -11.06 -9.79 12.75
N PRO A 165 -11.03 -10.64 13.81
CA PRO A 165 -9.86 -11.44 14.14
C PRO A 165 -9.41 -12.30 12.95
N GLY A 166 -8.10 -12.28 12.68
CA GLY A 166 -7.51 -13.06 11.58
C GLY A 166 -7.71 -12.43 10.20
N ALA A 167 -8.15 -11.17 10.10
CA ALA A 167 -8.17 -10.43 8.84
C ALA A 167 -6.75 -10.34 8.25
N MET A 168 -6.59 -10.86 7.03
CA MET A 168 -5.34 -10.80 6.27
C MET A 168 -5.61 -10.70 4.77
N SER A 169 -4.57 -10.37 4.02
CA SER A 169 -4.55 -10.49 2.57
C SER A 169 -3.23 -11.06 2.06
N TYR A 170 -3.29 -11.69 0.89
CA TYR A 170 -2.12 -12.06 0.11
C TYR A 170 -1.78 -10.90 -0.83
N MET A 171 -0.49 -10.57 -0.96
CA MET A 171 0.05 -9.70 -2.01
C MET A 171 1.29 -10.39 -2.60
N MET A 172 1.04 -11.42 -3.41
CA MET A 172 2.06 -12.34 -3.93
C MET A 172 2.24 -12.25 -5.45
N SER A 173 1.67 -11.25 -6.11
CA SER A 173 1.82 -11.08 -7.54
C SER A 173 3.21 -10.56 -7.91
N LYS A 174 3.87 -11.23 -8.85
CA LYS A 174 5.11 -10.72 -9.47
C LYS A 174 4.86 -9.61 -10.49
N ASP A 175 3.60 -9.38 -10.86
CA ASP A 175 3.17 -8.35 -11.81
C ASP A 175 2.67 -7.08 -11.10
N GLN A 176 2.89 -7.00 -9.78
CA GLN A 176 2.58 -5.80 -9.01
C GLN A 176 3.42 -4.60 -9.44
N TYR A 177 2.81 -3.42 -9.38
CA TYR A 177 3.45 -2.14 -9.58
C TYR A 177 3.15 -1.28 -8.35
N LEU A 178 4.02 -1.31 -7.34
CA LEU A 178 3.74 -0.66 -6.04
C LEU A 178 4.38 0.71 -5.86
N THR A 179 5.43 1.02 -6.62
CA THR A 179 6.19 2.26 -6.45
C THR A 179 6.94 2.59 -7.72
N ASP A 180 7.08 3.87 -8.08
CA ASP A 180 8.01 4.30 -9.13
C ASP A 180 9.48 4.27 -8.69
N ALA A 181 9.73 4.18 -7.39
CA ALA A 181 11.07 4.20 -6.83
C ALA A 181 11.66 2.78 -6.75
N GLY A 182 12.72 2.51 -7.52
CA GLY A 182 13.40 1.21 -7.50
C GLY A 182 12.65 0.14 -8.29
N ASP A 183 12.70 -1.13 -7.83
CA ASP A 183 11.92 -2.20 -8.45
C ASP A 183 10.44 -2.01 -8.09
N HIS A 184 9.62 -1.81 -9.12
CA HIS A 184 8.17 -1.65 -8.98
C HIS A 184 7.52 -2.94 -8.44
N ARG A 185 8.17 -4.08 -8.64
CA ARG A 185 7.80 -5.38 -8.09
C ARG A 185 8.51 -5.53 -6.76
N TRP A 186 7.79 -5.22 -5.71
CA TRP A 186 8.30 -5.48 -4.36
C TRP A 186 8.29 -6.98 -4.04
N MET A 187 8.57 -7.39 -2.81
CA MET A 187 8.50 -8.81 -2.43
C MET A 187 7.07 -9.38 -2.42
N ALA A 188 6.96 -10.70 -2.55
CA ALA A 188 5.75 -11.43 -2.21
C ALA A 188 5.57 -11.44 -0.69
N HIS A 189 4.39 -11.10 -0.19
CA HIS A 189 4.14 -11.04 1.25
C HIS A 189 2.67 -11.26 1.62
N LEU A 190 2.46 -11.53 2.90
CA LEU A 190 1.15 -11.52 3.55
C LEU A 190 0.99 -10.21 4.31
N MET A 191 -0.23 -9.66 4.33
CA MET A 191 -0.59 -8.49 5.14
C MET A 191 -1.58 -8.92 6.20
N PHE A 192 -1.29 -8.62 7.47
CA PHE A 192 -2.16 -8.90 8.61
C PHE A 192 -2.70 -7.59 9.15
N TYR A 193 -4.02 -7.47 9.20
CA TYR A 193 -4.70 -6.28 9.67
C TYR A 193 -5.02 -6.45 11.15
N THR A 194 -4.60 -5.50 11.98
CA THR A 194 -4.89 -5.47 13.40
C THR A 194 -5.49 -4.11 13.79
N PRO A 195 -6.17 -4.01 14.94
CA PRO A 195 -6.34 -2.71 15.59
C PRO A 195 -4.97 -2.05 15.81
N LEU A 196 -4.94 -0.78 16.17
CA LEU A 196 -3.68 -0.11 16.52
C LEU A 196 -2.96 -0.88 17.63
N MET A 197 -1.69 -1.21 17.39
CA MET A 197 -0.84 -2.00 18.27
C MET A 197 0.56 -1.42 18.32
N ASP A 198 1.28 -1.70 19.41
CA ASP A 198 2.71 -1.43 19.44
C ASP A 198 3.44 -2.39 18.51
N GLY A 199 4.02 -1.88 17.41
CA GLY A 199 4.79 -2.68 16.46
C GLY A 199 5.97 -3.41 17.10
N VAL A 200 6.53 -2.87 18.19
CA VAL A 200 7.61 -3.51 18.95
C VAL A 200 7.13 -4.82 19.60
N ALA A 201 5.86 -4.89 20.02
CA ALA A 201 5.29 -6.11 20.60
C ALA A 201 5.23 -7.27 19.61
N TRP A 202 5.27 -6.98 18.30
CA TRP A 202 5.36 -7.95 17.21
C TRP A 202 6.79 -8.13 16.68
N GLY A 203 7.76 -7.40 17.24
CA GLY A 203 9.12 -7.33 16.72
C GLY A 203 9.20 -6.75 15.32
N ALA A 204 8.24 -5.90 14.92
CA ALA A 204 8.24 -5.28 13.60
C ALA A 204 9.45 -4.35 13.41
N ASP A 205 10.02 -4.38 12.21
CA ASP A 205 11.13 -3.51 11.76
C ASP A 205 12.43 -3.66 12.59
N LEU A 206 12.55 -4.69 13.43
CA LEU A 206 13.78 -5.01 14.16
C LEU A 206 14.83 -5.70 13.25
N PRO A 207 16.13 -5.60 13.57
CA PRO A 207 17.18 -6.27 12.80
C PRO A 207 16.92 -7.77 12.63
N LYS A 208 16.88 -8.24 11.39
CA LYS A 208 16.61 -9.64 11.00
C LYS A 208 15.21 -10.15 11.35
N SER A 209 14.30 -9.29 11.78
CA SER A 209 12.88 -9.65 11.91
C SER A 209 12.26 -9.80 10.53
N PRO A 210 11.45 -10.84 10.28
CA PRO A 210 10.66 -10.94 9.06
C PRO A 210 9.41 -10.05 9.12
N VAL A 211 9.05 -9.51 10.28
CA VAL A 211 7.83 -8.71 10.45
C VAL A 211 8.15 -7.26 10.15
N MET A 212 7.34 -6.64 9.29
CA MET A 212 7.42 -5.21 8.98
C MET A 212 6.12 -4.50 9.30
N LEU A 213 6.19 -3.23 9.71
CA LEU A 213 5.00 -2.41 9.89
C LEU A 213 4.75 -1.58 8.62
N ASN A 214 3.67 -1.88 7.90
CA ASN A 214 3.30 -1.15 6.69
C ASN A 214 2.81 0.28 7.05
N PRO A 215 3.21 1.32 6.28
CA PRO A 215 2.73 2.67 6.51
C PRO A 215 1.28 2.94 6.09
N GLN A 216 0.61 2.03 5.35
CA GLN A 216 -0.68 2.23 4.65
C GLN A 216 -1.75 3.01 5.43
N PHE A 217 -1.94 2.69 6.72
CA PHE A 217 -2.96 3.29 7.58
C PHE A 217 -2.34 3.98 8.81
N ARG A 218 -1.76 3.21 9.74
CA ARG A 218 -1.10 3.70 10.97
C ARG A 218 -1.91 4.73 11.76
N GLY A 219 -3.23 4.51 11.87
CA GLY A 219 -4.12 5.41 12.62
C GLY A 219 -4.47 6.71 11.91
N ALA A 220 -4.17 6.84 10.61
CA ALA A 220 -4.22 8.13 9.91
C ALA A 220 -5.08 8.12 8.62
N PRO A 221 -6.42 8.15 8.72
CA PRO A 221 -7.24 8.15 9.93
C PRO A 221 -7.71 6.76 10.37
N GLU A 222 -7.45 5.72 9.58
CA GLU A 222 -7.99 4.39 9.85
C GLU A 222 -7.29 3.77 11.06
N PRO A 223 -8.02 3.32 12.11
CA PRO A 223 -7.45 2.80 13.35
C PRO A 223 -6.97 1.34 13.18
N ILE A 224 -6.18 1.12 12.13
CA ILE A 224 -5.69 -0.17 11.68
C ILE A 224 -4.17 -0.07 11.57
N ASP A 225 -3.48 -1.06 12.12
CA ASP A 225 -2.10 -1.35 11.77
C ASP A 225 -2.06 -2.53 10.80
N VAL A 226 -1.06 -2.52 9.92
CA VAL A 226 -0.89 -3.57 8.91
C VAL A 226 0.52 -4.12 9.04
N PHE A 227 0.62 -5.36 9.47
CA PHE A 227 1.88 -6.08 9.56
C PHE A 227 2.12 -6.87 8.27
N MET A 228 3.35 -6.86 7.78
CA MET A 228 3.74 -7.60 6.59
C MET A 228 4.74 -8.69 6.93
N VAL A 229 4.57 -9.85 6.32
CA VAL A 229 5.52 -10.96 6.42
C VAL A 229 5.91 -11.41 5.01
N PRO A 230 7.19 -11.28 4.60
CA PRO A 230 7.70 -11.81 3.35
C PRO A 230 7.44 -13.30 3.22
N VAL A 231 7.18 -13.74 2.00
CA VAL A 231 7.15 -15.16 1.64
C VAL A 231 8.16 -15.42 0.51
N GLY A 232 8.79 -16.60 0.53
CA GLY A 232 9.89 -16.91 -0.40
C GLY A 232 9.47 -17.24 -1.83
N ARG A 233 8.17 -17.17 -2.16
CA ARG A 233 7.63 -17.52 -3.48
C ARG A 233 6.51 -16.57 -3.88
N TRP A 234 6.42 -16.30 -5.18
CA TRP A 234 5.25 -15.65 -5.77
C TRP A 234 4.05 -16.59 -5.82
N SER A 235 2.90 -16.06 -6.19
CA SER A 235 1.64 -16.82 -6.32
C SER A 235 1.71 -17.99 -7.31
N ASP A 236 2.53 -17.88 -8.36
CA ASP A 236 2.76 -18.95 -9.35
C ASP A 236 3.77 -20.01 -8.87
N GLY A 237 4.30 -19.86 -7.66
CA GLY A 237 5.26 -20.76 -7.05
C GLY A 237 6.72 -20.50 -7.43
N SER A 238 7.03 -19.55 -8.32
CA SER A 238 8.42 -19.19 -8.62
C SER A 238 9.07 -18.48 -7.43
N ALA A 239 10.41 -18.55 -7.33
CA ALA A 239 11.12 -17.93 -6.21
C ALA A 239 10.93 -16.41 -6.22
N ALA A 240 10.63 -15.84 -5.04
CA ALA A 240 10.58 -14.40 -4.83
C ALA A 240 11.93 -13.90 -4.27
N PRO A 241 12.34 -12.66 -4.56
CA PRO A 241 13.50 -12.05 -3.93
C PRO A 241 13.32 -12.10 -2.41
N VAL A 242 14.31 -12.66 -1.71
CA VAL A 242 14.36 -12.65 -0.26
C VAL A 242 15.06 -11.35 0.14
N MET A 243 14.39 -10.51 0.93
CA MET A 243 15.01 -9.30 1.51
C MET A 243 15.90 -9.67 2.70
#